data_AF-A0A7I7T7J9-F1
#
_entry.id   AF-A0A7I7T7J9-F1
#
_cell.length_a   1.000
_cell.length_b   1.000
_cell.length_c   1.000
_cell.angle_alpha   90.00
_cell.angle_beta   90.00
_cell.angle_gamma   90.00
#
_symmetry.space_group_name_H-M   'P 1'
#
loop_
_entity.id
_entity.type
_entity.pdbx_description
1 polymer ?
#
loop_
_entity_poly.entity_id
_entity_poly.type
_entity_poly.pdbx_seq_one_letter_code
_entity_poly.pdbx_strand_id
1 'polypeptide(L)'
;MARIGDDSLIVRGEQRPDGTWLFTIRYIVHFEPGELGTRFADSVQICADSVATPVPFIACGRSVLRKKRVVVDDNTLTDDACATVRVRRRGGADALIQSARLRRISTQSVGTRPRGPGVVSSDGRLSGGARSGPS
;
A
#
# COMPACT_ATOMS: atom_id res chain seq x y z
N MET A 1 -13.67 0.49 -25.22
CA MET A 1 -13.97 1.70 -24.43
C MET A 1 -12.99 1.77 -23.28
N ALA A 2 -12.70 2.97 -22.78
CA ALA A 2 -11.85 3.15 -21.60
C ALA A 2 -12.33 2.27 -20.44
N ARG A 3 -11.39 1.58 -19.78
CA ARG A 3 -11.68 0.69 -18.65
C ARG A 3 -10.53 0.71 -17.64
N ILE A 4 -10.85 0.57 -16.35
CA ILE A 4 -9.81 0.31 -15.35
C ILE A 4 -9.41 -1.17 -15.48
N GLY A 5 -8.12 -1.48 -15.34
CA GLY A 5 -7.61 -2.84 -15.52
C GLY A 5 -8.06 -3.77 -14.39
N ASP A 6 -8.56 -4.94 -14.77
CA ASP A 6 -8.93 -6.02 -13.86
C ASP A 6 -7.70 -6.40 -13.01
N ASP A 7 -7.90 -6.63 -11.70
CA ASP A 7 -6.86 -6.86 -10.67
C ASP A 7 -5.72 -5.83 -10.58
N SER A 8 -5.75 -4.74 -11.38
CA SER A 8 -4.71 -3.71 -11.34
C SER A 8 -4.78 -2.80 -10.11
N LEU A 9 -5.92 -2.79 -9.41
CA LEU A 9 -6.19 -1.92 -8.25
C LEU A 9 -5.50 -2.44 -6.98
N ILE A 10 -4.25 -2.04 -6.81
CA ILE A 10 -3.43 -2.37 -5.64
C ILE A 10 -3.52 -1.24 -4.61
N VAL A 11 -3.94 -1.59 -3.40
CA VAL A 11 -4.03 -0.67 -2.25
C VAL A 11 -3.10 -1.15 -1.13
N ARG A 12 -2.24 -0.26 -0.63
CA ARG A 12 -1.42 -0.49 0.57
C ARG A 12 -1.63 0.66 1.56
N GLY A 13 -2.08 0.33 2.77
CA GLY A 13 -2.07 1.24 3.91
C GLY A 13 -0.80 1.12 4.72
N GLU A 14 -0.30 2.25 5.24
CA GLU A 14 0.84 2.35 6.14
C GLU A 14 0.52 3.40 7.21
N GLN A 15 0.57 3.03 8.50
CA GLN A 15 0.32 3.96 9.60
C GLN A 15 1.56 4.84 9.84
N ARG A 16 1.34 6.15 10.05
CA ARG A 16 2.38 7.16 10.24
C ARG A 16 2.58 7.46 11.73
N PRO A 17 3.74 8.02 12.14
CA PRO A 17 4.00 8.38 13.55
C PRO A 17 3.06 9.43 14.14
N ASP A 18 2.31 10.17 13.32
CA ASP A 18 1.28 11.13 13.75
C ASP A 18 -0.12 10.48 13.87
N GLY A 19 -0.21 9.15 13.86
CA GLY A 19 -1.45 8.39 13.98
C GLY A 19 -2.24 8.26 12.66
N THR A 20 -1.96 9.10 11.66
CA THR A 20 -2.68 9.05 10.37
C THR A 20 -2.27 7.84 9.52
N TRP A 21 -3.14 7.40 8.62
CA TRP A 21 -2.83 6.39 7.61
C TRP A 21 -2.47 7.03 6.27
N LEU A 22 -1.38 6.56 5.69
CA LEU A 22 -1.04 6.78 4.29
C LEU A 22 -1.51 5.60 3.44
N PHE A 23 -2.49 5.83 2.58
CA PHE A 23 -2.86 4.88 1.53
C PHE A 23 -2.12 5.22 0.25
N THR A 24 -1.38 4.25 -0.30
CA THR A 24 -0.89 4.28 -1.67
C THR A 24 -1.78 3.39 -2.53
N ILE A 25 -2.34 3.98 -3.58
CA ILE A 25 -3.25 3.33 -4.51
C ILE A 25 -2.59 3.33 -5.89
N ARG A 26 -2.55 2.16 -6.55
CA ARG A 26 -2.10 2.00 -7.94
C ARG A 26 -3.18 1.29 -8.75
N TYR A 27 -3.33 1.67 -10.01
CA TYR A 27 -4.21 1.02 -10.99
C TYR A 27 -3.77 1.38 -12.40
N ILE A 28 -4.25 0.63 -13.38
CA ILE A 28 -4.03 0.89 -14.81
C ILE A 28 -5.36 1.31 -15.43
N VAL A 29 -5.35 2.31 -16.31
CA VAL A 29 -6.49 2.61 -17.19
C VAL A 29 -6.10 2.25 -18.62
N HIS A 30 -6.90 1.39 -19.25
CA HIS A 30 -6.77 1.00 -20.65
C HIS A 30 -7.64 1.88 -21.54
N PHE A 31 -7.17 2.12 -22.76
CA PHE A 31 -7.80 3.02 -23.73
C PHE A 31 -7.79 2.43 -25.14
N GLU A 32 -8.85 2.71 -25.89
CA GLU A 32 -8.92 2.41 -27.33
C GLU A 32 -8.08 3.40 -28.16
N PRO A 33 -7.69 3.04 -29.40
CA PRO A 33 -7.00 3.96 -30.30
C PRO A 33 -7.71 5.31 -30.49
N GLY A 34 -9.05 5.33 -30.54
CA GLY A 34 -9.86 6.55 -30.67
C GLY A 34 -10.02 7.38 -29.40
N GLU A 35 -9.50 6.92 -28.26
CA GLU A 35 -9.53 7.64 -26.98
C GLU A 35 -8.18 8.32 -26.67
N LEU A 36 -7.12 8.00 -27.43
CA LEU A 36 -5.78 8.54 -27.24
C LEU A 36 -5.76 10.07 -27.44
N GLY A 37 -4.93 10.76 -26.65
CA GLY A 37 -4.87 12.22 -26.61
C GLY A 37 -6.07 12.90 -25.92
N THR A 38 -7.16 12.19 -25.62
CA THR A 38 -8.33 12.79 -24.95
C THR A 38 -8.09 12.99 -23.44
N ARG A 39 -8.84 13.92 -22.85
CA ARG A 39 -8.73 14.34 -21.44
C ARG A 39 -9.65 13.51 -20.55
N PHE A 40 -9.07 12.90 -19.52
CA PHE A 40 -9.76 12.23 -18.44
C PHE A 40 -9.47 12.93 -17.10
N ALA A 41 -10.25 12.61 -16.07
CA ALA A 41 -9.94 12.95 -14.68
C ALA A 41 -10.15 11.73 -13.79
N ASP A 42 -9.28 11.55 -12.79
CA ASP A 42 -9.35 10.47 -11.82
C ASP A 42 -9.44 10.98 -10.38
N SER A 43 -10.29 10.34 -9.57
CA SER A 43 -10.46 10.62 -8.13
C SER A 43 -10.44 9.33 -7.32
N VAL A 44 -9.98 9.40 -6.06
CA VAL A 44 -9.87 8.24 -5.17
C VAL A 44 -10.40 8.60 -3.79
N GLN A 45 -11.43 7.89 -3.35
CA GLN A 45 -11.99 7.93 -1.99
C GLN A 45 -11.48 6.73 -1.18
N ILE A 46 -11.42 6.86 0.15
CA ILE A 46 -11.09 5.76 1.08
C ILE A 46 -12.28 5.39 1.98
N CYS A 47 -13.12 6.38 2.30
CA CYS A 47 -14.41 6.24 2.98
C CYS A 47 -15.49 6.98 2.15
N ALA A 48 -16.75 6.51 2.23
CA ALA A 48 -17.84 6.95 1.34
C ALA A 48 -18.08 8.47 1.34
N ASP A 49 -18.00 9.08 2.51
CA ASP A 49 -18.47 10.45 2.79
C ASP A 49 -17.46 11.55 2.37
N SER A 50 -16.30 11.14 1.84
CA SER A 50 -15.21 12.05 1.46
C SER A 50 -15.30 12.50 -0.01
N VAL A 51 -15.47 13.78 -0.33
CA VAL A 51 -15.43 14.26 -1.73
C VAL A 51 -13.98 14.29 -2.24
N ALA A 52 -13.62 13.33 -3.10
CA ALA A 52 -12.27 13.24 -3.65
C ALA A 52 -12.07 14.16 -4.87
N THR A 53 -11.12 15.09 -4.76
CA THR A 53 -10.73 16.03 -5.83
C THR A 53 -10.35 15.30 -7.13
N PRO A 54 -11.03 15.56 -8.27
CA PRO A 54 -10.66 14.99 -9.56
C PRO A 54 -9.35 15.59 -10.07
N VAL A 55 -8.40 14.74 -10.45
CA VAL A 55 -7.10 15.15 -11.01
C VAL A 55 -7.08 14.87 -12.51
N PRO A 56 -6.81 15.86 -13.38
CA PRO A 56 -6.81 15.65 -14.83
C PRO A 56 -5.61 14.83 -15.31
N PHE A 57 -5.79 14.13 -16.43
CA PHE A 57 -4.71 13.52 -17.21
C PHE A 57 -5.10 13.32 -18.69
N ILE A 58 -4.13 12.88 -19.50
CA ILE A 58 -4.31 12.55 -20.92
C ILE A 58 -4.18 11.02 -21.09
N ALA A 59 -4.99 10.43 -21.95
CA ALA A 59 -4.76 9.07 -22.46
C ALA A 59 -3.55 9.07 -23.42
N CYS A 60 -2.34 9.08 -22.87
CA CYS A 60 -1.08 9.16 -23.63
C CYS A 60 -0.64 7.83 -24.27
N GLY A 61 -1.39 6.75 -24.07
CA GLY A 61 -1.16 5.43 -24.65
C GLY A 61 -2.30 4.47 -24.32
N ARG A 62 -2.29 3.26 -24.89
CA ARG A 62 -3.34 2.23 -24.70
C ARG A 62 -3.43 1.69 -23.27
N SER A 63 -2.47 2.03 -22.42
CA SER A 63 -2.39 1.70 -21.00
C SER A 63 -1.70 2.84 -20.28
N VAL A 64 -2.32 3.39 -19.24
CA VAL A 64 -1.74 4.45 -18.40
C VAL A 64 -1.76 3.98 -16.94
N LEU A 65 -0.58 3.74 -16.38
CA LEU A 65 -0.41 3.50 -14.95
C LEU A 65 -0.70 4.79 -14.16
N ARG A 66 -1.54 4.68 -13.13
CA ARG A 66 -1.85 5.75 -12.18
C ARG A 66 -1.37 5.35 -10.79
N LYS A 67 -0.85 6.34 -10.04
CA LYS A 67 -0.50 6.22 -8.62
C LYS A 67 -1.08 7.41 -7.88
N LYS A 68 -1.74 7.14 -6.76
CA LYS A 68 -2.29 8.15 -5.84
C LYS A 68 -1.78 7.89 -4.43
N ARG A 69 -1.73 8.96 -3.64
CA ARG A 69 -1.49 8.93 -2.19
C ARG A 69 -2.64 9.68 -1.53
N VAL A 70 -3.24 9.09 -0.51
CA VAL A 70 -4.28 9.72 0.31
C VAL A 70 -3.85 9.57 1.76
N VAL A 71 -3.94 10.65 2.53
CA VAL A 71 -3.78 10.62 4.00
C VAL A 71 -5.16 10.66 4.62
N VAL A 72 -5.39 9.84 5.64
CA VAL A 72 -6.70 9.65 6.29
C VAL A 72 -6.46 9.50 7.79
N ASP A 73 -7.29 10.14 8.61
CA ASP A 73 -7.19 10.05 10.07
C ASP A 73 -7.75 8.71 10.57
N ASP A 74 -7.08 8.06 11.54
CA ASP A 74 -7.45 6.73 12.04
C ASP A 74 -8.92 6.65 12.50
N ASN A 75 -9.38 7.69 13.20
CA ASN A 75 -10.76 7.87 13.68
C ASN A 75 -11.84 7.89 12.56
N THR A 76 -11.46 7.96 11.29
CA THR A 76 -12.37 7.98 10.14
C THR A 76 -12.38 6.66 9.34
N LEU A 77 -11.58 5.67 9.75
CA LEU A 77 -11.45 4.38 9.08
C LEU A 77 -12.26 3.28 9.80
N THR A 78 -13.31 2.79 9.13
CA THR A 78 -14.01 1.56 9.54
C THR A 78 -13.27 0.32 9.04
N ASP A 79 -13.54 -0.85 9.65
CA ASP A 79 -12.89 -2.10 9.24
C ASP A 79 -13.28 -2.58 7.83
N ASP A 80 -14.47 -2.20 7.35
CA ASP A 80 -14.96 -2.44 5.99
C ASP A 80 -14.59 -1.35 4.97
N ALA A 81 -13.78 -0.36 5.34
CA ALA A 81 -13.38 0.73 4.45
C ALA A 81 -12.69 0.22 3.16
N CYS A 82 -12.84 0.97 2.06
CA CYS A 82 -12.37 0.55 0.75
C CYS A 82 -11.92 1.73 -0.13
N ALA A 83 -10.78 1.54 -0.81
CA ALA A 83 -10.32 2.53 -1.79
C ALA A 83 -11.18 2.41 -3.04
N THR A 84 -11.99 3.43 -3.32
CA THR A 84 -12.84 3.54 -4.51
C THR A 84 -12.21 4.53 -5.49
N VAL A 85 -11.78 4.00 -6.64
CA VAL A 85 -11.31 4.79 -7.78
C VAL A 85 -12.50 5.14 -8.66
N ARG A 86 -12.59 6.40 -9.10
CA ARG A 86 -13.44 6.80 -10.23
C ARG A 86 -12.61 7.44 -11.33
N VAL A 87 -12.87 7.07 -12.58
CA VAL A 87 -12.27 7.68 -13.78
C VAL A 87 -13.39 8.17 -14.70
N ARG A 88 -13.33 9.44 -15.10
CA ARG A 88 -14.34 10.09 -15.97
C ARG A 88 -13.68 10.72 -17.19
N ARG A 89 -14.31 10.61 -18.36
CA ARG A 89 -13.92 11.39 -19.55
C ARG A 89 -14.36 12.84 -19.35
N ARG A 90 -13.51 13.82 -19.63
CA ARG A 90 -13.88 15.25 -19.47
C ARG A 90 -15.00 15.60 -20.45
N GLY A 91 -16.19 15.89 -19.94
CA GLY A 91 -17.40 16.17 -20.73
C GLY A 91 -18.28 14.94 -21.01
N GLY A 92 -17.94 13.76 -20.49
CA GLY A 92 -18.84 12.60 -20.47
C GLY A 92 -19.61 12.49 -19.15
N ALA A 93 -20.80 11.90 -19.18
CA ALA A 93 -21.55 11.57 -17.97
C ALA A 93 -20.97 10.33 -17.26
N ASP A 94 -20.46 9.37 -18.02
CA ASP A 94 -20.06 8.06 -17.53
C ASP A 94 -18.82 8.10 -16.64
N ALA A 95 -18.87 7.29 -15.59
CA ALA A 95 -17.79 7.11 -14.63
C ALA A 95 -17.44 5.62 -14.53
N LEU A 96 -16.20 5.28 -14.86
CA LEU A 96 -15.63 3.98 -14.54
C LEU A 96 -15.38 3.95 -13.03
N ILE A 97 -15.84 2.92 -12.33
CA ILE A 97 -15.68 2.78 -10.88
C ILE A 97 -15.08 1.40 -10.59
N GLN A 98 -14.06 1.36 -9.72
CA GLN A 98 -13.50 0.12 -9.19
C GLN A 98 -13.11 0.34 -7.73
N SER A 99 -13.41 -0.62 -6.86
CA SER A 99 -13.17 -0.53 -5.42
C SER A 99 -12.39 -1.74 -4.90
N ALA A 100 -11.50 -1.53 -3.93
CA ALA A 100 -10.75 -2.59 -3.28
C ALA A 100 -10.66 -2.36 -1.75
N ARG A 101 -10.83 -3.44 -0.97
CA ARG A 101 -10.71 -3.41 0.50
C ARG A 101 -9.31 -2.98 0.93
N LEU A 102 -9.22 -2.20 2.01
CA LEU A 102 -7.94 -1.69 2.51
C LEU A 102 -7.12 -2.80 3.18
N ARG A 103 -5.97 -3.15 2.61
CA ARG A 103 -4.96 -3.96 3.32
C ARG A 103 -4.17 -3.04 4.27
N ARG A 104 -4.68 -2.87 5.49
CA ARG A 104 -3.97 -2.27 6.63
C ARG A 104 -2.88 -3.24 7.09
N ILE A 105 -1.61 -2.91 6.83
CA ILE A 105 -0.46 -3.59 7.45
C ILE A 105 0.02 -2.69 8.58
N SER A 106 -0.32 -3.04 9.82
CA SER A 106 0.27 -2.37 10.98
C SER A 106 1.74 -2.74 11.06
N THR A 107 2.60 -1.73 11.10
CA THR A 107 4.05 -1.88 11.36
C THR A 107 4.36 -2.04 12.84
N GLN A 108 3.33 -2.15 13.71
CA GLN A 108 3.49 -2.66 15.08
C GLN A 108 3.73 -4.17 15.10
N SER A 109 4.80 -4.62 14.43
CA SER A 109 5.47 -5.85 14.81
C SER A 109 6.06 -5.65 16.21
N VAL A 110 5.29 -6.03 17.24
CA VAL A 110 5.76 -6.07 18.63
C VAL A 110 7.11 -6.80 18.65
N GLY A 111 8.13 -6.12 19.15
CA GLY A 111 9.52 -6.47 18.88
C GLY A 111 9.96 -7.82 19.44
N THR A 112 9.74 -8.90 18.69
CA THR A 112 10.38 -10.20 18.87
C THR A 112 11.86 -10.12 18.47
N ARG A 113 12.61 -9.29 19.20
CA ARG A 113 14.08 -9.24 19.15
C ARG A 113 14.61 -10.68 19.23
N PRO A 114 15.31 -11.17 18.20
CA PRO A 114 15.94 -12.48 18.27
C PRO A 114 16.86 -12.51 19.48
N ARG A 115 16.62 -13.43 20.41
CA ARG A 115 17.57 -13.73 21.48
C ARG A 115 18.76 -14.42 20.82
N GLY A 116 19.79 -13.64 20.51
CA GLY A 116 21.06 -14.17 20.00
C GLY A 116 21.62 -15.23 20.96
N PRO A 117 22.27 -16.29 20.45
CA PRO A 117 22.72 -17.40 21.28
C PRO A 117 23.84 -16.97 22.24
N GLY A 118 23.66 -17.30 23.52
CA GLY A 118 24.72 -17.48 24.52
C GLY A 118 25.76 -16.36 24.69
N VAL A 119 25.47 -15.40 25.56
CA VAL A 119 26.56 -14.79 26.35
C VAL A 119 26.95 -15.84 27.40
N VAL A 120 28.21 -16.30 27.37
CA VAL A 120 28.74 -17.22 28.37
C VAL A 120 29.15 -16.40 29.60
N SER A 121 28.39 -16.54 30.69
CA SER A 121 28.80 -15.98 31.99
C SER A 121 29.90 -16.85 32.60
N SER A 122 31.10 -16.29 32.72
CA SER A 122 32.24 -16.92 33.39
C SER A 122 32.06 -16.96 34.90
N ASP A 123 31.83 -18.14 35.48
CA ASP A 123 32.07 -18.41 36.90
C ASP A 123 32.18 -19.92 37.16
N GLY A 124 33.25 -20.39 37.83
CA GLY A 124 33.37 -21.81 38.21
C GLY A 124 34.77 -22.44 38.14
N ARG A 125 35.58 -22.20 39.18
CA ARG A 125 36.73 -23.03 39.67
C ARG A 125 37.49 -23.95 38.69
N LEU A 126 38.77 -23.61 38.45
CA LEU A 126 39.79 -24.59 38.04
C LEU A 126 40.02 -25.65 39.14
N SER A 127 40.06 -26.95 38.80
CA SER A 127 40.42 -28.03 39.74
C SER A 127 40.83 -29.37 39.07
N GLY A 128 42.14 -29.66 39.00
CA GLY A 128 42.72 -31.01 39.12
C GLY A 128 42.87 -31.93 37.88
N GLY A 129 44.04 -32.60 37.77
CA GLY A 129 44.35 -33.73 36.85
C GLY A 129 44.92 -33.31 35.47
N ALA A 130 46.12 -33.68 34.98
CA ALA A 130 46.99 -34.86 35.10
C ALA A 130 46.41 -36.12 34.39
N ARG A 131 47.05 -36.80 33.42
CA ARG A 131 48.36 -36.69 32.70
C ARG A 131 48.10 -36.98 31.17
N SER A 132 48.99 -37.32 30.20
CA SER A 132 50.40 -37.76 30.09
C SER A 132 50.98 -37.48 28.67
N GLY A 133 52.29 -37.70 28.43
CA GLY A 133 52.84 -38.13 27.12
C GLY A 133 52.90 -39.68 27.02
N PRO A 134 53.72 -40.33 26.16
CA PRO A 134 54.76 -39.84 25.23
C PRO A 134 54.38 -40.15 23.74
N SER A 135 55.23 -40.16 22.70
CA SER A 135 56.71 -40.01 22.54
C SER A 135 57.04 -39.15 21.33
#